data_AF-A0A970VQZ3-F1
#
_entry.id   AF-A0A970VQZ3-F1
#
_cell.length_a   1.000
_cell.length_b   1.000
_cell.length_c   1.000
_cell.angle_alpha   90.00
_cell.angle_beta   90.00
_cell.angle_gamma   90.00
#
_symmetry.space_group_name_H-M   'P 1'
#
loop_
_entity.id
_entity.type
_entity.pdbx_description
1 polymer ?
#
loop_
_entity_poly.entity_id
_entity_poly.type
_entity_poly.pdbx_seq_one_letter_code
_entity_poly.pdbx_strand_id
1 'polypeptide(L)'
;MAVKLKEKVIKDPRQKIMWIFLPLVLVLGFLYPPAGLVVILCMLGAVGISLFKGRVWCHWMCPRGSFFDYILARFSPNRKVPAFIKKDWFRVAVLILIMGMMLFSVLSRWGDLYAMGRVFTMMLFVTTLIGIVLGLITDSRIWCQVCPMGTLAGWLGRYNKPVVLCNDCSRCGICEKICPMQVDLLKWKDLNAGIIGDTGCIRCSLCTRACPKGAVEIMDVKKIRKEQKPSLYPSK
;
A
#
# COMPACT_ATOMS: atom_id res chain seq x y z
N MET A 1 -26.20 7.57 14.87
CA MET A 1 -25.89 7.47 13.42
C MET A 1 -24.54 6.77 13.22
N ALA A 2 -24.53 5.44 13.21
CA ALA A 2 -23.36 4.66 12.84
C ALA A 2 -23.20 4.73 11.32
N VAL A 3 -22.31 5.59 10.85
CA VAL A 3 -21.91 5.66 9.43
C VAL A 3 -21.61 4.24 8.98
N LYS A 4 -22.34 3.75 7.97
CA LYS A 4 -22.05 2.48 7.29
C LYS A 4 -20.62 2.56 6.75
N LEU A 5 -19.64 2.14 7.55
CA LEU A 5 -18.22 1.93 7.21
C LEU A 5 -18.03 0.79 6.18
N LYS A 6 -19.13 0.31 5.57
CA LYS A 6 -19.19 -0.80 4.62
C LYS A 6 -18.70 -0.43 3.21
N GLU A 7 -18.28 0.82 3.00
CA GLU A 7 -17.73 1.36 1.74
C GLU A 7 -16.27 1.81 1.83
N LYS A 8 -15.45 1.15 2.66
CA LYS A 8 -13.98 1.22 2.51
C LYS A 8 -13.48 0.52 1.24
N VAL A 9 -14.38 -0.11 0.48
CA VAL A 9 -14.06 -0.81 -0.76
C VAL A 9 -13.75 0.21 -1.85
N ILE A 10 -12.49 0.25 -2.25
CA ILE A 10 -12.08 0.93 -3.47
C ILE A 10 -12.82 0.22 -4.62
N LYS A 11 -13.79 0.90 -5.24
CA LYS A 11 -14.57 0.36 -6.37
C LYS A 11 -13.93 0.74 -7.71
N ASP A 12 -12.63 0.51 -7.85
CA ASP A 12 -11.99 0.73 -9.15
C ASP A 12 -12.26 -0.45 -10.08
N PRO A 13 -12.74 -0.21 -11.32
CA PRO A 13 -13.05 -1.28 -12.27
C PRO A 13 -11.82 -2.13 -12.60
N ARG A 14 -10.63 -1.53 -12.53
CA ARG A 14 -9.33 -2.22 -12.75
C ARG A 14 -9.04 -3.24 -11.65
N GLN A 15 -9.38 -2.93 -10.39
CA GLN A 15 -9.16 -3.85 -9.27
C GLN A 15 -10.04 -5.11 -9.37
N LYS A 16 -11.25 -4.99 -9.96
CA LYS A 16 -12.16 -6.12 -10.21
C LYS A 16 -11.56 -7.18 -11.14
N ILE A 17 -10.62 -6.82 -12.00
CA ILE A 17 -9.93 -7.77 -12.86
C ILE A 17 -8.69 -8.32 -12.13
N MET A 18 -7.96 -7.43 -11.45
CA MET A 18 -6.68 -7.78 -10.82
C MET A 18 -6.78 -8.72 -9.62
N TRP A 19 -7.93 -8.79 -8.92
CA TRP A 19 -8.04 -9.71 -7.78
C TRP A 19 -8.03 -11.19 -8.21
N ILE A 20 -8.50 -11.52 -9.41
CA ILE A 20 -8.50 -12.89 -9.98
C ILE A 20 -7.07 -13.34 -10.30
N PHE A 21 -6.18 -12.39 -10.60
CA PHE A 21 -4.81 -12.69 -11.00
C PHE A 21 -4.00 -13.30 -9.85
N LEU A 22 -4.28 -12.96 -8.58
CA LEU A 22 -3.57 -13.55 -7.44
C LEU A 22 -3.82 -15.08 -7.28
N PRO A 23 -5.07 -15.57 -7.17
CA PRO A 23 -5.32 -17.01 -7.08
C PRO A 23 -4.87 -17.73 -8.36
N LEU A 24 -5.01 -17.09 -9.53
CA LEU A 24 -4.50 -17.65 -10.79
C LEU A 24 -2.99 -17.90 -10.74
N VAL A 25 -2.19 -16.90 -10.34
CA VAL A 25 -0.73 -17.04 -10.23
C VAL A 25 -0.34 -18.07 -9.18
N LEU A 26 -1.10 -18.17 -8.07
CA LEU A 26 -0.85 -19.20 -7.07
C LEU A 26 -1.11 -20.61 -7.64
N VAL A 27 -2.28 -20.85 -8.24
CA VAL A 27 -2.62 -22.16 -8.83
C VAL A 27 -1.63 -22.53 -9.94
N LEU A 28 -1.31 -21.59 -10.84
CA LEU A 28 -0.32 -21.80 -11.88
C LEU A 28 1.08 -22.03 -11.31
N GLY A 29 1.48 -21.33 -10.24
CA GLY A 29 2.78 -21.54 -9.61
C GLY A 29 2.92 -22.89 -8.91
N PHE A 30 1.82 -23.44 -8.39
CA PHE A 30 1.81 -24.80 -7.80
C PHE A 30 1.84 -25.90 -8.87
N LEU A 31 1.15 -25.71 -10.00
CA LEU A 31 1.13 -26.67 -11.11
C LEU A 31 2.38 -26.58 -12.00
N TYR A 32 2.86 -25.36 -12.25
CA TYR A 32 3.99 -25.01 -13.10
C TYR A 32 4.91 -24.04 -12.36
N PRO A 33 5.89 -24.53 -11.58
CA PRO A 33 6.77 -23.69 -10.77
C PRO A 33 7.42 -22.50 -11.48
N PRO A 34 7.86 -22.59 -12.75
CA PRO A 34 8.41 -21.43 -13.46
C PRO A 34 7.46 -20.23 -13.55
N ALA A 35 6.15 -20.43 -13.47
CA ALA A 35 5.16 -19.35 -13.43
C ALA A 35 5.34 -18.40 -12.23
N GLY A 36 5.99 -18.87 -11.15
CA GLY A 36 6.35 -18.03 -9.99
C GLY A 36 7.27 -16.85 -10.35
N LEU A 37 7.99 -16.91 -11.47
CA LEU A 37 8.85 -15.81 -11.94
C LEU A 37 8.04 -14.57 -12.35
N VAL A 38 6.74 -14.71 -12.62
CA VAL A 38 5.82 -13.56 -12.86
C VAL A 38 5.79 -12.62 -11.64
N VAL A 39 6.07 -13.12 -10.44
CA VAL A 39 6.17 -12.29 -9.23
C VAL A 39 7.31 -11.27 -9.34
N ILE A 40 8.44 -11.64 -9.95
CA ILE A 40 9.58 -10.73 -10.16
C ILE A 40 9.14 -9.57 -11.07
N LEU A 41 8.43 -9.88 -12.15
CA LEU A 41 7.90 -8.85 -13.06
C LEU A 41 6.96 -7.88 -12.32
N CYS A 42 6.10 -8.39 -11.43
CA CYS A 42 5.23 -7.56 -10.61
C CYS A 42 6.02 -6.68 -9.62
N MET A 43 7.10 -7.21 -9.04
CA MET A 43 7.96 -6.46 -8.12
C MET A 43 8.72 -5.34 -8.84
N LEU A 44 9.30 -5.64 -10.00
CA LEU A 44 9.98 -4.66 -10.85
C LEU A 44 9.01 -3.57 -11.31
N GLY A 45 7.79 -3.94 -11.72
CA GLY A 45 6.74 -2.99 -12.07
C GLY A 45 6.36 -2.08 -10.89
N ALA A 46 6.19 -2.65 -9.69
CA ALA A 46 5.87 -1.88 -8.49
C ALA A 46 6.95 -0.86 -8.14
N VAL A 47 8.22 -1.24 -8.19
CA VAL A 47 9.36 -0.35 -7.93
C VAL A 47 9.50 0.69 -9.05
N GLY A 48 9.45 0.26 -10.31
CA GLY A 48 9.60 1.11 -11.48
C GLY A 48 8.55 2.22 -11.54
N ILE A 49 7.26 1.89 -11.39
CA ILE A 49 6.20 2.91 -11.35
C ILE A 49 6.33 3.80 -10.12
N SER A 50 6.82 3.28 -8.99
CA SER A 50 6.97 4.08 -7.78
C SER A 50 7.99 5.20 -7.90
N LEU A 51 9.03 5.02 -8.71
CA LEU A 51 9.99 6.08 -9.00
C LEU A 51 9.31 7.29 -9.66
N PHE A 52 8.28 7.08 -10.50
CA PHE A 52 7.61 8.15 -11.23
C PHE A 52 6.35 8.70 -10.54
N LYS A 53 5.50 7.82 -10.03
CA LYS A 53 4.17 8.17 -9.48
C LYS A 53 3.99 7.75 -8.02
N GLY A 54 5.06 7.43 -7.30
CA GLY A 54 4.97 6.94 -5.92
C GLY A 54 4.13 5.65 -5.82
N ARG A 55 3.53 5.39 -4.66
CA ARG A 55 2.85 4.12 -4.36
C ARG A 55 1.48 3.90 -5.02
N VAL A 56 1.26 4.41 -6.23
CA VAL A 56 0.02 4.21 -6.98
C VAL A 56 -0.15 2.73 -7.36
N TRP A 57 0.94 1.99 -7.65
CA TRP A 57 0.88 0.55 -8.00
C TRP A 57 0.06 -0.27 -7.00
N CYS A 58 0.26 -0.04 -5.70
CA CYS A 58 -0.43 -0.75 -4.62
C CYS A 58 -1.95 -0.51 -4.59
N HIS A 59 -2.44 0.55 -5.23
CA HIS A 59 -3.86 0.84 -5.34
C HIS A 59 -4.50 0.07 -6.51
N TRP A 60 -4.10 0.33 -7.75
CA TRP A 60 -4.76 -0.21 -8.96
C TRP A 60 -4.26 -1.57 -9.49
N MET A 61 -2.97 -1.89 -9.35
CA MET A 61 -2.32 -2.92 -10.18
C MET A 61 -1.72 -4.08 -9.36
N CYS A 62 -1.60 -3.92 -8.04
CA CYS A 62 -1.14 -5.00 -7.17
C CYS A 62 -2.23 -6.08 -7.02
N PRO A 63 -2.01 -7.32 -7.53
CA PRO A 63 -3.02 -8.38 -7.46
C PRO A 63 -3.40 -8.73 -6.02
N ARG A 64 -2.39 -8.76 -5.13
CA ARG A 64 -2.57 -8.98 -3.70
C ARG A 64 -3.39 -7.88 -3.03
N GLY A 65 -3.10 -6.62 -3.33
CA GLY A 65 -3.83 -5.50 -2.75
C GLY A 65 -5.31 -5.51 -3.16
N SER A 66 -5.57 -5.78 -4.45
CA SER A 66 -6.93 -5.91 -4.99
C SER A 66 -7.67 -7.10 -4.37
N PHE A 67 -6.99 -8.24 -4.14
CA PHE A 67 -7.58 -9.39 -3.45
C PHE A 67 -8.05 -9.04 -2.03
N PHE A 68 -7.22 -8.34 -1.27
CA PHE A 68 -7.60 -7.92 0.09
C PHE A 68 -8.74 -6.90 0.12
N ASP A 69 -8.78 -5.96 -0.83
CA ASP A 69 -9.88 -4.99 -0.90
C ASP A 69 -11.20 -5.61 -1.36
N TYR A 70 -11.16 -6.56 -2.30
CA TYR A 70 -12.38 -7.12 -2.88
C TYR A 70 -13.00 -8.23 -2.02
N ILE A 71 -12.15 -9.12 -1.47
CA ILE A 71 -12.61 -10.26 -0.67
C ILE A 71 -12.51 -9.92 0.82
N LEU A 72 -11.32 -9.58 1.31
CA LEU A 72 -11.05 -9.50 2.74
C LEU A 72 -11.74 -8.30 3.41
N ALA A 73 -11.88 -7.18 2.70
CA ALA A 73 -12.57 -5.99 3.22
C ALA A 73 -14.05 -6.25 3.54
N ARG A 74 -14.65 -7.32 3.00
CA ARG A 74 -16.03 -7.70 3.36
C ARG A 74 -16.14 -8.31 4.76
N PHE A 75 -15.07 -8.94 5.24
CA PHE A 75 -15.04 -9.69 6.50
C PHE A 75 -14.22 -9.00 7.59
N SER A 76 -13.34 -8.06 7.23
CA SER A 76 -12.43 -7.40 8.17
C SER A 76 -13.16 -6.43 9.12
N PRO A 77 -12.84 -6.43 10.43
CA PRO A 77 -13.46 -5.57 11.44
C PRO A 77 -12.98 -4.11 11.42
N ASN A 78 -12.07 -3.73 10.51
CA ASN A 78 -11.58 -2.36 10.29
C ASN A 78 -11.10 -1.69 11.60
N ARG A 79 -10.33 -2.43 12.40
CA ARG A 79 -9.72 -1.95 13.63
C ARG A 79 -8.45 -1.15 13.33
N LYS A 80 -8.09 -0.24 14.24
CA LYS A 80 -6.81 0.49 14.13
C LYS A 80 -5.66 -0.51 14.21
N VAL A 81 -4.71 -0.40 13.28
CA VAL A 81 -3.50 -1.22 13.32
C VAL A 81 -2.65 -0.81 14.52
N PRO A 82 -2.00 -1.76 15.21
CA PRO A 82 -1.23 -1.45 16.39
C PRO A 82 0.00 -0.60 16.03
N ALA A 83 0.36 0.34 16.90
CA ALA A 83 1.33 1.39 16.58
C ALA A 83 2.73 0.85 16.24
N PHE A 84 3.12 -0.32 16.76
CA PHE A 84 4.42 -0.93 16.49
C PHE A 84 4.63 -1.28 15.01
N ILE A 85 3.56 -1.66 14.30
CA ILE A 85 3.61 -2.05 12.89
C ILE A 85 3.90 -0.84 11.99
N LYS A 86 3.38 0.34 12.37
CA LYS A 86 3.58 1.58 11.60
C LYS A 86 5.00 2.14 11.74
N LYS A 87 5.73 1.79 12.80
CA LYS A 87 7.08 2.32 13.07
C LYS A 87 8.05 1.94 11.94
N ASP A 88 8.92 2.88 11.56
CA ASP A 88 9.88 2.68 10.46
C ASP A 88 10.83 1.50 10.74
N TRP A 89 11.30 1.35 11.98
CA TRP A 89 12.21 0.25 12.35
C TRP A 89 11.60 -1.13 12.07
N PHE A 90 10.30 -1.32 12.39
CA PHE A 90 9.62 -2.60 12.18
C PHE A 90 9.45 -2.89 10.68
N ARG A 91 9.08 -1.86 9.90
CA ARG A 91 8.99 -1.98 8.44
C ARG A 91 10.33 -2.31 7.79
N VAL A 92 11.42 -1.72 8.28
CA VAL A 92 12.79 -2.00 7.80
C VAL A 92 13.23 -3.40 8.21
N ALA A 93 12.95 -3.83 9.44
CA ALA A 93 13.27 -5.18 9.91
C ALA A 93 12.59 -6.26 9.05
N VAL A 94 11.29 -6.11 8.77
CA VAL A 94 10.54 -7.04 7.89
C VAL A 94 11.10 -7.00 6.45
N LEU A 95 11.47 -5.82 5.95
CA LEU A 95 12.10 -5.68 4.64
C LEU A 95 13.40 -6.47 4.55
N ILE A 96 14.31 -6.26 5.51
CA ILE A 96 15.62 -6.93 5.53
C ILE A 96 15.44 -8.44 5.68
N LEU A 97 14.56 -8.89 6.57
CA LEU A 97 14.29 -10.31 6.79
C LEU A 97 13.77 -11.00 5.53
N ILE A 98 12.70 -10.47 4.92
CA ILE A 98 12.05 -11.11 3.77
C ILE A 98 12.91 -10.97 2.50
N MET A 99 13.47 -9.79 2.23
CA MET A 99 14.32 -9.58 1.05
C MET A 99 15.66 -10.30 1.18
N GLY A 100 16.22 -10.37 2.39
CA GLY A 100 17.44 -11.15 2.67
C GLY A 100 17.21 -12.64 2.47
N MET A 101 16.12 -13.20 2.98
CA MET A 101 15.76 -14.61 2.77
C MET A 101 15.50 -14.92 1.29
N MET A 102 14.84 -13.99 0.57
CA MET A 102 14.61 -14.12 -0.87
C MET A 102 15.92 -14.10 -1.65
N LEU A 103 16.82 -13.16 -1.34
CA LEU A 103 18.13 -13.05 -2.00
C LEU A 103 18.99 -14.30 -1.73
N PHE A 104 19.05 -14.74 -0.47
CA PHE A 104 19.74 -15.97 -0.10
C PHE A 104 19.18 -17.17 -0.87
N SER A 105 17.86 -17.32 -0.92
CA SER A 105 17.21 -18.44 -1.63
C SER A 105 17.47 -18.45 -3.13
N VAL A 106 17.56 -17.27 -3.77
CA VAL A 106 17.89 -17.13 -5.20
C VAL A 106 19.36 -17.43 -5.45
N LEU A 107 20.27 -16.93 -4.61
CA LEU A 107 21.70 -17.20 -4.74
C LEU A 107 22.04 -18.68 -4.51
N SER A 108 21.44 -19.34 -3.52
CA SER A 108 21.67 -20.76 -3.24
C SER A 108 21.13 -21.70 -4.32
N ARG A 109 20.20 -21.24 -5.17
CA ARG A 109 19.58 -22.03 -6.25
C ARG A 109 19.84 -21.42 -7.62
N TRP A 110 20.96 -20.71 -7.75
CA TRP A 110 21.35 -20.07 -9.00
C TRP A 110 21.48 -21.11 -10.11
N GLY A 111 20.84 -20.86 -11.26
CA GLY A 111 20.88 -21.74 -12.44
C GLY A 111 19.67 -22.66 -12.63
N ASP A 112 18.82 -22.88 -11.62
CA ASP A 112 17.60 -23.70 -11.76
C ASP A 112 16.32 -22.84 -11.70
N LEU A 113 15.74 -22.58 -12.89
CA LEU A 113 14.50 -21.83 -13.07
C LEU A 113 13.30 -22.45 -12.33
N TYR A 114 13.22 -23.78 -12.26
CA TYR A 114 12.13 -24.48 -11.56
C TYR A 114 12.24 -24.28 -10.05
N ALA A 115 13.44 -24.42 -9.50
CA ALA A 115 13.67 -24.27 -8.08
C ALA A 115 13.48 -22.81 -7.62
N MET A 116 13.91 -21.83 -8.42
CA MET A 116 13.62 -20.40 -8.17
C MET A 116 12.12 -20.11 -8.18
N GLY A 117 11.40 -20.58 -9.19
CA GLY A 117 9.96 -20.37 -9.33
C GLY A 117 9.15 -20.93 -8.14
N ARG A 118 9.55 -22.09 -7.59
CA ARG A 118 8.94 -22.65 -6.37
C ARG A 118 9.11 -21.74 -5.16
N VAL A 119 10.29 -21.14 -4.97
CA VAL A 119 10.55 -20.23 -3.85
C VAL A 119 9.63 -19.03 -3.91
N PHE A 120 9.49 -18.37 -5.07
CA PHE A 120 8.61 -17.22 -5.22
C PHE A 120 7.14 -17.57 -4.99
N THR A 121 6.69 -18.70 -5.51
CA THR A 121 5.30 -19.17 -5.32
C THR A 121 5.02 -19.47 -3.85
N MET A 122 5.90 -20.21 -3.17
CA MET A 122 5.76 -20.54 -1.75
C MET A 122 5.81 -19.30 -0.87
N MET A 123 6.75 -18.39 -1.15
CA MET A 123 6.85 -17.12 -0.45
C MET A 123 5.58 -16.29 -0.65
N LEU A 124 5.06 -16.19 -1.88
CA LEU A 124 3.79 -15.50 -2.17
C LEU A 124 2.62 -16.14 -1.42
N PHE A 125 2.54 -17.47 -1.39
CA PHE A 125 1.49 -18.21 -0.70
C PHE A 125 1.53 -17.94 0.82
N VAL A 126 2.66 -18.20 1.47
CA VAL A 126 2.83 -18.02 2.93
C VAL A 126 2.55 -16.58 3.35
N THR A 127 3.12 -15.61 2.63
CA THR A 127 2.91 -14.19 2.97
C THR A 127 1.48 -13.72 2.68
N THR A 128 0.77 -14.32 1.72
CA THR A 128 -0.66 -14.05 1.50
C THR A 128 -1.50 -14.65 2.62
N LEU A 129 -1.20 -15.86 3.08
CA LEU A 129 -1.88 -16.50 4.20
C LEU A 129 -1.75 -15.66 5.48
N ILE A 130 -0.53 -15.20 5.80
CA ILE A 130 -0.30 -14.29 6.93
C ILE A 130 -1.13 -13.01 6.77
N GLY A 131 -1.13 -12.42 5.57
CA GLY A 131 -1.93 -11.23 5.29
C GLY A 131 -3.44 -11.44 5.47
N ILE A 132 -3.98 -12.60 5.08
CA ILE A 132 -5.38 -12.98 5.30
C ILE A 132 -5.69 -13.04 6.80
N VAL A 133 -4.89 -13.79 7.57
CA VAL A 133 -5.08 -13.96 9.01
C VAL A 133 -5.04 -12.61 9.72
N LEU A 134 -4.00 -11.81 9.46
CA LEU A 134 -3.87 -10.48 10.07
C LEU A 134 -5.00 -9.54 9.64
N GLY A 135 -5.43 -9.60 8.38
CA GLY A 135 -6.48 -8.72 7.85
C GLY A 135 -7.87 -9.05 8.36
N LEU A 136 -8.16 -10.32 8.70
CA LEU A 136 -9.39 -10.71 9.40
C LEU A 136 -9.44 -10.23 10.84
N ILE A 137 -8.29 -10.07 11.51
CA ILE A 137 -8.22 -9.62 12.91
C ILE A 137 -8.26 -8.09 13.02
N THR A 138 -7.62 -7.39 12.08
CA THR A 138 -7.37 -5.94 12.17
C THR A 138 -8.02 -5.16 11.03
N ASP A 139 -7.29 -4.96 9.93
CA ASP A 139 -7.68 -4.20 8.75
C ASP A 139 -7.27 -4.97 7.49
N SER A 140 -8.11 -4.97 6.46
CA SER A 140 -7.84 -5.71 5.23
C SER A 140 -6.50 -5.36 4.58
N ARG A 141 -5.98 -4.14 4.78
CA ARG A 141 -4.72 -3.66 4.19
C ARG A 141 -3.52 -3.66 5.15
N ILE A 142 -3.60 -4.35 6.29
CA ILE A 142 -2.47 -4.45 7.24
C ILE A 142 -1.18 -4.98 6.60
N TRP A 143 -1.29 -6.01 5.75
CA TRP A 143 -0.12 -6.55 5.06
C TRP A 143 0.54 -5.53 4.13
N CYS A 144 -0.25 -4.67 3.48
CA CYS A 144 0.29 -3.63 2.59
C CYS A 144 1.14 -2.58 3.33
N GLN A 145 0.94 -2.41 4.64
CA GLN A 145 1.74 -1.50 5.47
C GLN A 145 3.12 -2.08 5.82
N VAL A 146 3.23 -3.40 5.95
CA VAL A 146 4.49 -4.12 6.26
C VAL A 146 5.17 -4.72 5.04
N CYS A 147 4.47 -4.75 3.90
CA CYS A 147 4.95 -5.37 2.68
C CYS A 147 6.34 -4.83 2.30
N PRO A 148 7.37 -5.69 2.12
CA PRO A 148 8.74 -5.25 1.84
C PRO A 148 8.80 -4.39 0.57
N MET A 149 8.08 -4.80 -0.47
CA MET A 149 7.96 -4.06 -1.72
C MET A 149 7.20 -2.74 -1.56
N GLY A 150 6.20 -2.72 -0.66
CA GLY A 150 5.47 -1.50 -0.33
C GLY A 150 6.36 -0.50 0.41
N THR A 151 7.16 -0.96 1.37
CA THR A 151 8.15 -0.14 2.09
C THR A 151 9.22 0.38 1.13
N LEU A 152 9.78 -0.49 0.29
CA LEU A 152 10.78 -0.13 -0.70
C LEU A 152 10.24 0.89 -1.72
N ALA A 153 9.05 0.64 -2.28
CA ALA A 153 8.39 1.57 -3.20
C ALA A 153 8.12 2.93 -2.54
N GLY A 154 7.71 2.95 -1.27
CA GLY A 154 7.47 4.19 -0.54
C GLY A 154 8.74 5.00 -0.29
N TRP A 155 9.86 4.31 -0.06
CA TRP A 155 11.14 4.94 0.16
C TRP A 155 11.78 5.44 -1.14
N LEU A 156 11.79 4.61 -2.19
CA LEU A 156 12.27 5.00 -3.52
C LEU A 156 11.40 6.11 -4.14
N GLY A 157 10.10 6.07 -3.89
CA GLY A 157 9.13 7.08 -4.31
C GLY A 157 9.09 8.32 -3.41
N ARG A 158 10.01 8.51 -2.46
CA ARG A 158 9.96 9.61 -1.46
C ARG A 158 9.95 11.00 -2.11
N TYR A 159 10.62 11.17 -3.24
CA TYR A 159 10.61 12.43 -4.02
C TYR A 159 9.28 12.70 -4.72
N ASN A 160 8.51 11.64 -4.97
CA ASN A 160 7.18 11.67 -5.55
C ASN A 160 6.14 11.23 -4.51
N LYS A 161 6.30 11.64 -3.24
CA LYS A 161 5.26 11.40 -2.24
C LYS A 161 4.02 12.24 -2.56
N PRO A 162 2.80 11.70 -2.38
CA PRO A 162 1.60 12.52 -2.47
C PRO A 162 1.58 13.49 -1.27
N VAL A 163 1.24 14.74 -1.53
CA VAL A 163 0.89 15.72 -0.52
C VAL A 163 -0.62 15.77 -0.45
N VAL A 164 -1.17 15.44 0.70
CA VAL A 164 -2.58 15.72 0.97
C VAL A 164 -2.64 17.13 1.53
N LEU A 165 -3.53 17.97 0.98
CA LEU A 165 -3.83 19.33 1.44
C LEU A 165 -5.17 19.35 2.14
N CYS A 166 -5.31 20.20 3.16
CA CYS A 166 -6.53 20.34 3.94
C CYS A 166 -6.89 21.82 4.14
N ASN A 167 -7.68 22.36 3.21
CA ASN A 167 -8.20 23.73 3.30
C ASN A 167 -9.60 23.69 3.93
N ASP A 168 -9.92 24.58 4.87
CA ASP A 168 -11.26 24.68 5.50
C ASP A 168 -11.78 23.38 6.16
N CYS A 169 -10.85 22.55 6.66
CA CYS A 169 -11.17 21.28 7.30
C CYS A 169 -11.78 21.46 8.71
N SER A 170 -12.99 20.94 8.92
CA SER A 170 -13.73 20.94 10.20
C SER A 170 -13.32 19.86 11.22
N ARG A 171 -12.20 19.16 10.98
CA ARG A 171 -11.68 18.09 11.87
C ARG A 171 -12.67 16.96 12.20
N CYS A 172 -13.57 16.63 11.27
CA CYS A 172 -14.58 15.57 11.46
C CYS A 172 -14.01 14.12 11.55
N GLY A 173 -12.77 13.89 11.13
CA GLY A 173 -12.10 12.57 11.23
C GLY A 173 -12.57 11.49 10.26
N ILE A 174 -13.49 11.80 9.33
CA ILE A 174 -14.00 10.83 8.34
C ILE A 174 -12.88 10.33 7.42
N CYS A 175 -11.98 11.23 6.99
CA CYS A 175 -10.87 10.91 6.09
C CYS A 175 -9.86 9.92 6.69
N GLU A 176 -9.59 9.98 8.00
CA GLU A 176 -8.73 9.02 8.71
C GLU A 176 -9.42 7.66 8.84
N LYS A 177 -10.71 7.65 9.20
CA LYS A 177 -11.50 6.42 9.37
C LYS A 177 -11.64 5.62 8.06
N ILE A 178 -11.82 6.31 6.93
CA ILE A 178 -11.95 5.65 5.63
C ILE A 178 -10.60 5.25 5.01
N CYS A 179 -9.46 5.76 5.51
CA CYS A 179 -8.17 5.48 4.93
C CYS A 179 -7.76 4.00 5.14
N PRO A 180 -7.54 3.20 4.07
CA PRO A 180 -7.11 1.81 4.22
C PRO A 180 -5.67 1.71 4.75
N MET A 181 -4.85 2.72 4.47
CA MET A 181 -3.49 2.81 5.00
C MET A 181 -3.43 3.45 6.39
N GLN A 182 -4.58 3.87 6.96
CA GLN A 182 -4.70 4.50 8.28
C GLN A 182 -3.68 5.62 8.51
N VAL A 183 -3.56 6.52 7.53
CA VAL A 183 -2.70 7.70 7.60
C VAL A 183 -3.35 8.73 8.52
N ASP A 184 -2.61 9.25 9.50
CA ASP A 184 -3.11 10.13 10.55
C ASP A 184 -3.28 11.59 10.06
N LEU A 185 -4.20 11.83 9.12
CA LEU A 185 -4.36 13.10 8.41
C LEU A 185 -4.58 14.31 9.33
N LEU A 186 -5.32 14.14 10.43
CA LEU A 186 -5.62 15.23 11.36
C LEU A 186 -4.37 15.70 12.12
N LYS A 187 -3.53 14.76 12.56
CA LYS A 187 -2.29 15.08 13.27
C LYS A 187 -1.32 15.88 12.39
N TRP A 188 -1.23 15.50 11.12
CA TRP A 188 -0.37 16.20 10.16
C TRP A 188 -0.89 17.58 9.74
N LYS A 189 -2.20 17.84 9.85
CA LYS A 189 -2.77 19.18 9.63
C LYS A 189 -2.08 20.20 10.53
N ASP A 190 -1.91 19.85 11.80
CA ASP A 190 -1.41 20.76 12.83
C ASP A 190 0.12 20.92 12.80
N LEU A 191 0.85 19.90 12.34
CA LEU A 191 2.32 19.90 12.35
C LEU A 191 2.95 20.54 11.11
N ASN A 192 2.28 20.51 9.94
CA ASN A 192 2.87 20.90 8.66
C ASN A 192 1.94 21.78 7.80
N ALA A 193 1.14 22.65 8.43
CA ALA A 193 0.21 23.55 7.73
C ALA A 193 -0.73 22.82 6.73
N GLY A 194 -1.10 21.57 7.04
CA GLY A 194 -1.94 20.76 6.15
C GLY A 194 -1.22 19.87 5.15
N ILE A 195 0.12 19.78 5.14
CA ILE A 195 0.91 18.94 4.21
C ILE A 195 1.24 17.58 4.82
N ILE A 196 0.63 16.53 4.28
CA ILE A 196 0.94 15.14 4.67
C ILE A 196 1.99 14.56 3.72
N GLY A 197 3.20 14.34 4.22
CA GLY A 197 4.31 13.72 3.48
C GLY A 197 4.54 12.25 3.85
N ASP A 198 3.48 11.51 4.20
CA ASP A 198 3.60 10.12 4.58
C ASP A 198 3.93 9.27 3.35
N THR A 199 5.00 8.47 3.45
CA THR A 199 5.29 7.48 2.42
C THR A 199 4.14 6.50 2.33
N GLY A 200 3.36 6.31 3.41
CA GLY A 200 2.11 5.54 3.61
C GLY A 200 1.10 5.50 2.45
N CYS A 201 0.89 6.65 1.81
CA CYS A 201 -0.27 6.87 0.97
C CYS A 201 -0.16 6.20 -0.41
N ILE A 202 -1.16 5.38 -0.75
CA ILE A 202 -1.29 4.67 -2.04
C ILE A 202 -2.06 5.47 -3.12
N ARG A 203 -2.46 6.71 -2.81
CA ARG A 203 -3.23 7.60 -3.70
C ARG A 203 -4.57 7.04 -4.20
N CYS A 204 -5.32 6.40 -3.31
CA CYS A 204 -6.63 5.83 -3.65
C CYS A 204 -7.78 6.85 -3.77
N SER A 205 -7.56 8.13 -3.45
CA SER A 205 -8.56 9.21 -3.47
C SER A 205 -9.81 9.00 -2.59
N LEU A 206 -9.85 7.98 -1.71
CA LEU A 206 -11.00 7.77 -0.82
C LEU A 206 -11.23 8.95 0.13
N CYS A 207 -10.16 9.55 0.65
CA CYS A 207 -10.26 10.69 1.56
C CYS A 207 -10.82 11.96 0.90
N THR A 208 -10.57 12.16 -0.40
CA THR A 208 -11.10 13.31 -1.15
C THR A 208 -12.59 13.09 -1.45
N ARG A 209 -12.96 11.87 -1.89
CA ARG A 209 -14.36 11.50 -2.20
C ARG A 209 -15.28 11.48 -0.97
N ALA A 210 -14.75 11.09 0.19
CA ALA A 210 -15.54 10.98 1.42
C ALA A 210 -15.62 12.28 2.23
N CYS A 211 -14.89 13.33 1.85
CA CYS A 211 -14.89 14.58 2.59
C CYS A 211 -16.18 15.37 2.33
N PRO A 212 -17.02 15.63 3.34
CA PRO A 212 -18.29 16.35 3.14
C PRO A 212 -18.10 17.82 2.75
N LYS A 213 -16.95 18.42 3.12
CA LYS A 213 -16.61 19.81 2.79
C LYS A 213 -15.77 19.96 1.51
N GLY A 214 -15.34 18.85 0.88
CA GLY A 214 -14.37 18.91 -0.21
C GLY A 214 -12.99 19.48 0.19
N ALA A 215 -12.70 19.52 1.49
CA ALA A 215 -11.51 20.15 2.06
C ALA A 215 -10.19 19.43 1.73
N VAL A 216 -10.25 18.17 1.28
CA VAL A 216 -9.10 17.28 1.12
C VAL A 216 -8.75 17.15 -0.35
N GLU A 217 -7.50 17.47 -0.70
CA GLU A 217 -6.97 17.31 -2.06
C GLU A 217 -5.65 16.53 -2.03
N ILE A 218 -5.39 15.69 -3.03
CA ILE A 218 -4.11 14.96 -3.17
C ILE A 218 -3.34 15.54 -4.35
N MET A 219 -2.18 16.13 -4.08
CA MET A 219 -1.26 16.70 -5.07
C MET A 219 0.09 16.01 -5.07
N ASP A 220 0.86 16.17 -6.15
CA ASP A 220 2.25 15.71 -6.24
C ASP A 220 3.21 16.79 -5.72
N VAL A 221 4.26 16.39 -4.97
CA VAL A 221 5.32 17.31 -4.51
C VAL A 221 5.95 18.09 -5.68
N LYS A 222 6.15 17.45 -6.83
CA LYS A 222 6.68 18.10 -8.05
C LYS A 222 5.80 19.26 -8.52
N LYS A 223 4.47 19.10 -8.42
CA LYS A 223 3.50 20.12 -8.83
C LYS A 223 3.51 21.30 -7.84
N ILE A 224 3.55 21.02 -6.54
CA ILE A 224 3.67 22.05 -5.49
C ILE A 224 4.97 22.86 -5.63
N ARG A 225 6.11 22.19 -5.88
CA ARG A 225 7.40 22.88 -6.06
C ARG A 225 7.39 23.79 -7.30
N LYS A 226 6.61 23.44 -8.32
CA LYS A 226 6.47 24.21 -9.57
C LYS A 226 5.49 25.37 -9.44
N GLU A 227 4.47 25.25 -8.59
CA GLU A 227 3.42 26.26 -8.37
C GLU A 227 3.77 27.32 -7.31
N GLN A 228 5.00 27.33 -6.77
CA GLN A 228 5.54 28.35 -5.85
C GLN A 228 4.46 29.07 -5.01
N LYS A 229 3.76 28.33 -4.14
CA LYS A 229 2.98 28.93 -3.04
C LYS A 229 3.87 28.99 -1.79
N PRO A 230 4.51 30.13 -1.49
CA PRO A 230 5.46 30.27 -0.38
C PRO A 230 4.84 30.20 1.03
N SER A 231 3.51 30.04 1.17
CA SER A 231 2.84 29.95 2.48
C SER A 231 2.79 28.54 3.08
N LEU A 232 3.34 27.53 2.39
CA LEU A 232 3.15 26.12 2.73
C LEU A 232 4.43 25.39 3.21
N TYR A 233 5.45 26.09 3.70
CA TYR A 233 6.60 25.43 4.36
C TYR A 233 6.82 26.03 5.75
N PRO A 234 6.88 25.23 6.83
CA PRO A 234 7.67 25.64 7.97
C PRO A 234 9.14 25.51 7.61
N SER A 235 9.89 26.57 7.89
CA SER A 235 11.34 26.64 7.81
C SER A 235 12.00 25.82 8.92
N LYS A 236 12.86 24.89 8.50
CA LYS A 236 13.84 24.09 9.27
C LYS A 236 13.29 23.01 10.19
#